data_AF-A0A355GSK5-F1
#
_entry.id   AF-A0A355GSK5-F1
#
_cell.length_a   1.000
_cell.length_b   1.000
_cell.length_c   1.000
_cell.angle_alpha   90.00
_cell.angle_beta   90.00
_cell.angle_gamma   90.00
#
_symmetry.space_group_name_H-M   'P 1'
#
loop_
_entity.id
_entity.type
_entity.pdbx_description
1 polymer ?
#
loop_
_entity_poly.entity_id
_entity_poly.type
_entity_poly.pdbx_seq_one_letter_code
_entity_poly.pdbx_strand_id
1 'polypeptide(L)'
;MILALILTASLSVPTFATTSEIPDAELAENSIDSKIETVVESKIASAEADISVEATKTLVDFSGNEYKLVECYPSGYYIVHPESGVIVEYSTNSPFPYEGYNTGLYYCGPTYYYIKSGDAYTHTITNENLNVEDVAEAVEISDSLNTELIVCKDEAVVNFIEGNTSEFSTDTATRSTNSTDYWVTSYTWLQNRTSGFGYVSGGYCGYIAANLILKYWNYRGGISLIGLMQ
;
A
#
# COMPACT_ATOMS: atom_id res chain seq x y z
N MET A 1 31.99 24.48 68.56
CA MET A 1 31.78 24.21 67.12
C MET A 1 31.58 22.71 66.98
N ILE A 2 30.33 22.25 66.99
CA ILE A 2 29.52 21.83 65.80
C ILE A 2 30.18 20.60 65.15
N LEU A 3 29.79 19.38 65.56
CA LEU A 3 28.64 18.56 65.10
C LEU A 3 28.76 18.14 63.63
N ALA A 4 28.87 16.83 63.38
CA ALA A 4 28.21 16.17 62.25
C ALA A 4 28.12 14.66 62.48
N LEU A 5 26.90 14.22 62.77
CA LEU A 5 26.41 12.85 62.84
C LEU A 5 26.26 12.34 61.40
N ILE A 6 26.97 11.28 61.00
CA ILE A 6 26.78 10.67 59.66
C ILE A 6 25.81 9.50 59.81
N LEU A 7 24.58 9.75 59.36
CA LEU A 7 23.48 8.80 59.25
C LEU A 7 23.72 7.91 58.01
N THR A 8 23.93 6.61 58.20
CA THR A 8 24.03 5.65 57.08
C THR A 8 22.63 5.29 56.59
N ALA A 9 22.24 5.82 55.43
CA ALA A 9 21.03 5.40 54.73
C ALA A 9 21.31 4.11 53.95
N SER A 10 20.66 3.01 54.35
CA SER A 10 20.59 1.77 53.57
C SER A 10 19.61 1.96 52.42
N LEU A 11 20.12 2.13 51.19
CA LEU A 11 19.31 2.08 49.99
C LEU A 11 19.02 0.62 49.63
N SER A 12 17.77 0.22 49.78
CA SER A 12 17.23 -1.02 49.23
C SER A 12 17.27 -0.96 47.71
N VAL A 13 18.02 -1.88 47.09
CA VAL A 13 18.02 -2.07 45.63
C VAL A 13 16.67 -2.69 45.24
N PRO A 14 15.89 -2.11 44.31
CA PRO A 14 14.78 -2.84 43.72
C PRO A 14 15.33 -3.94 42.81
N THR A 15 14.99 -5.18 43.12
CA THR A 15 15.16 -6.35 42.26
C THR A 15 14.40 -6.14 40.95
N PHE A 16 15.07 -6.36 39.81
CA PHE A 16 14.44 -6.33 38.48
C PHE A 16 13.36 -7.39 38.37
N ALA A 17 12.21 -7.00 37.82
CA ALA A 17 11.16 -7.92 37.41
C ALA A 17 11.70 -8.82 36.29
N THR A 18 11.54 -10.13 36.45
CA THR A 18 11.75 -11.11 35.39
C THR A 18 10.67 -10.91 34.33
N THR A 19 11.02 -10.27 33.21
CA THR A 19 10.21 -10.36 31.99
C THR A 19 10.37 -11.79 31.50
N SER A 20 9.27 -12.55 31.41
CA SER A 20 9.27 -13.82 30.68
C SER A 20 9.70 -13.51 29.25
N GLU A 21 10.84 -14.03 28.83
CA GLU A 21 11.31 -13.97 27.46
C GLU A 21 10.35 -14.81 26.60
N ILE A 22 9.51 -14.13 25.82
CA ILE A 22 8.74 -14.76 24.74
C ILE A 22 9.77 -15.18 23.69
N PRO A 23 9.80 -16.46 23.25
CA PRO A 23 10.78 -16.92 22.28
C PRO A 23 10.68 -16.14 20.96
N ASP A 24 11.82 -15.72 20.40
CA ASP A 24 11.94 -14.88 19.20
C ASP A 24 11.10 -15.35 17.99
N ALA A 25 10.84 -16.66 17.87
CA ALA A 25 9.99 -17.21 16.81
C ALA A 25 8.50 -16.80 16.94
N GLU A 26 7.99 -16.67 18.17
CA GLU A 26 6.62 -16.27 18.45
C GLU A 26 6.44 -14.75 18.28
N LEU A 27 7.52 -13.97 18.43
CA LEU A 27 7.58 -12.55 18.10
C LEU A 27 7.64 -12.30 16.58
N ALA A 28 8.35 -13.15 15.83
CA ALA A 28 8.42 -13.08 14.38
C ALA A 28 7.08 -13.44 13.70
N GLU A 29 6.40 -14.49 14.18
CA GLU A 29 5.06 -14.88 13.70
C GLU A 29 3.98 -13.84 14.01
N ASN A 30 4.15 -13.02 15.05
CA ASN A 30 3.22 -11.93 15.42
C ASN A 30 3.65 -10.54 14.94
N SER A 31 4.67 -10.46 14.07
CA SER A 31 5.12 -9.19 13.52
C SER A 31 4.05 -8.55 12.63
N ILE A 32 4.15 -7.24 12.40
CA ILE A 32 3.26 -6.54 11.46
C ILE A 32 3.42 -7.11 10.05
N ASP A 33 4.64 -7.52 9.68
CA ASP A 33 4.96 -8.04 8.36
C ASP A 33 4.29 -9.41 8.15
N SER A 34 4.38 -10.35 9.10
CA SER A 34 3.72 -11.66 8.99
C SER A 34 2.20 -11.56 8.88
N LYS A 35 1.58 -10.61 9.58
CA LYS A 35 0.14 -10.33 9.47
C LYS A 35 -0.21 -9.75 8.10
N ILE A 36 0.60 -8.85 7.58
CA ILE A 36 0.41 -8.30 6.23
C ILE A 36 0.58 -9.40 5.16
N GLU A 37 1.55 -10.28 5.33
CA GLU A 37 1.73 -11.46 4.47
C GLU A 37 0.48 -12.35 4.50
N THR A 38 -0.10 -12.60 5.68
CA THR A 38 -1.36 -13.36 5.81
C THR A 38 -2.52 -12.69 5.06
N VAL A 39 -2.63 -11.36 5.11
CA VAL A 39 -3.65 -10.59 4.35
C VAL A 39 -3.44 -10.76 2.84
N VAL A 40 -2.19 -10.71 2.39
CA VAL A 40 -1.82 -10.88 0.98
C VAL A 40 -2.06 -12.31 0.51
N GLU A 41 -1.68 -13.33 1.28
CA GLU A 41 -1.95 -14.74 0.98
C GLU A 41 -3.45 -15.02 0.83
N SER A 42 -4.26 -14.45 1.73
CA SER A 42 -5.72 -14.52 1.63
C SER A 42 -6.24 -13.90 0.32
N LYS A 43 -5.63 -12.79 -0.12
CA LYS A 43 -5.96 -12.14 -1.40
C LYS A 43 -5.52 -12.96 -2.62
N ILE A 44 -4.34 -13.56 -2.57
CA ILE A 44 -3.81 -14.47 -3.60
C ILE A 44 -4.74 -15.68 -3.76
N ALA A 45 -5.09 -16.33 -2.65
CA ALA A 45 -5.99 -17.48 -2.64
C ALA A 45 -7.38 -17.12 -3.20
N SER A 46 -7.91 -15.96 -2.81
CA SER A 46 -9.21 -15.46 -3.31
C SER A 46 -9.20 -15.16 -4.81
N ALA A 47 -8.04 -14.80 -5.37
CA ALA A 47 -7.85 -14.54 -6.79
C ALA A 47 -7.50 -15.80 -7.60
N GLU A 48 -7.37 -16.95 -6.94
CA GLU A 48 -6.88 -18.20 -7.54
C GLU A 48 -5.55 -18.01 -8.29
N ALA A 49 -4.69 -17.11 -7.81
CA ALA A 49 -3.40 -16.82 -8.44
C ALA A 49 -2.36 -17.89 -8.04
N ASP A 50 -1.65 -18.43 -9.02
CA ASP A 50 -0.58 -19.41 -8.82
C ASP A 50 0.75 -18.70 -8.48
N ILE A 51 0.74 -17.98 -7.36
CA ILE A 51 1.90 -17.24 -6.82
C ILE A 51 1.95 -17.43 -5.29
N SER A 52 3.11 -17.21 -4.68
CA SER A 52 3.28 -17.23 -3.22
C SER A 52 4.05 -16.02 -2.74
N VAL A 53 3.84 -15.61 -1.50
CA VAL A 53 4.68 -14.58 -0.86
C VAL A 53 6.13 -15.05 -0.80
N GLU A 54 7.07 -14.16 -1.10
CA GLU A 54 8.52 -14.41 -1.09
C GLU A 54 9.24 -13.53 -0.07
N ALA A 55 8.94 -12.22 -0.04
CA ALA A 55 9.60 -11.29 0.87
C ALA A 55 8.72 -10.05 1.14
N THR A 56 8.94 -9.42 2.28
CA THR A 56 8.30 -8.14 2.64
C THR A 56 9.34 -7.06 2.87
N LYS A 57 9.15 -5.88 2.27
CA LYS A 57 10.01 -4.70 2.39
C LYS A 57 9.20 -3.49 2.84
N THR A 58 9.81 -2.61 3.63
CA THR A 58 9.23 -1.31 3.97
C THR A 58 9.52 -0.29 2.87
N LEU A 59 8.48 0.42 2.44
CA LEU A 59 8.55 1.61 1.60
C LEU A 59 8.13 2.83 2.43
N VAL A 60 8.55 4.01 2.02
CA VAL A 60 8.08 5.27 2.59
C VAL A 60 7.63 6.23 1.48
N ASP A 61 6.70 7.13 1.76
CA ASP A 61 6.45 8.25 0.84
C ASP A 61 7.30 9.49 1.21
N PHE A 62 7.08 10.62 0.54
CA PHE A 62 7.85 11.84 0.80
C PHE A 62 7.51 12.51 2.14
N SER A 63 6.33 12.21 2.69
CA SER A 63 5.92 12.64 4.03
C SER A 63 6.39 11.70 5.14
N GLY A 64 6.94 10.54 4.77
CA GLY A 64 7.41 9.52 5.70
C GLY A 64 6.32 8.56 6.15
N ASN A 65 5.15 8.53 5.49
CA ASN A 65 4.15 7.50 5.76
C ASN A 65 4.66 6.16 5.24
N GLU A 66 4.44 5.09 6.01
CA GLU A 66 4.97 3.76 5.69
C GLU A 66 4.01 2.95 4.82
N TYR A 67 4.59 2.17 3.91
CA TYR A 67 3.91 1.15 3.13
C TYR A 67 4.70 -0.15 3.20
N LYS A 68 4.05 -1.27 2.88
CA LYS A 68 4.70 -2.59 2.79
C LYS A 68 4.60 -3.11 1.37
N LEU A 69 5.75 -3.41 0.77
CA LEU A 69 5.87 -4.16 -0.46
C LEU A 69 6.00 -5.63 -0.12
N VAL A 70 5.02 -6.43 -0.52
CA VAL A 70 5.09 -7.89 -0.49
C VAL A 70 5.42 -8.38 -1.90
N GLU A 71 6.62 -8.91 -2.07
CA GLU A 71 7.10 -9.53 -3.31
C GLU A 71 6.60 -10.98 -3.39
N CYS A 72 6.20 -11.44 -4.58
CA CYS A 72 5.67 -12.77 -4.81
C CYS A 72 6.48 -13.55 -5.85
N TYR A 73 6.55 -14.88 -5.67
CA TYR A 73 7.15 -15.82 -6.60
C TYR A 73 6.06 -16.59 -7.38
N PRO A 74 6.24 -16.92 -8.67
CA PRO A 74 7.37 -16.57 -9.55
C PRO A 74 7.35 -15.13 -10.07
N SER A 75 6.27 -14.40 -9.85
CA SER A 75 6.12 -12.99 -10.23
C SER A 75 5.03 -12.33 -9.41
N GLY A 76 5.00 -11.00 -9.43
CA GLY A 76 3.92 -10.21 -8.85
C GLY A 76 4.27 -9.58 -7.51
N TYR A 77 3.46 -8.64 -7.08
CA TYR A 77 3.67 -7.89 -5.87
C TYR A 77 2.37 -7.29 -5.35
N TYR A 78 2.38 -6.93 -4.07
CA TYR A 78 1.33 -6.17 -3.41
C TYR A 78 1.97 -5.01 -2.64
N ILE A 79 1.41 -3.81 -2.75
CA ILE A 79 1.76 -2.65 -1.92
C ILE A 79 0.58 -2.41 -0.99
N VAL A 80 0.84 -2.47 0.31
CA VAL A 80 -0.15 -2.34 1.37
C VAL A 80 0.14 -1.08 2.16
N HIS A 81 -0.90 -0.29 2.45
CA HIS A 81 -0.84 0.81 3.40
C HIS A 81 -1.31 0.31 4.77
N PRO A 82 -0.39 0.05 5.74
CA PRO A 82 -0.73 -0.67 6.97
C PRO A 82 -1.76 0.05 7.83
N GLU A 83 -1.69 1.39 7.92
CA GLU A 83 -2.57 2.18 8.79
C GLU A 83 -4.04 2.15 8.33
N SER A 84 -4.28 2.04 7.02
CA SER A 84 -5.64 1.88 6.48
C SER A 84 -6.01 0.43 6.18
N GLY A 85 -5.06 -0.51 6.19
CA GLY A 85 -5.29 -1.91 5.78
C GLY A 85 -5.60 -2.06 4.29
N VAL A 86 -5.40 -1.03 3.48
CA VAL A 86 -5.73 -1.04 2.05
C VAL A 86 -4.56 -1.57 1.24
N ILE A 87 -4.82 -2.55 0.38
CA ILE A 87 -3.90 -2.92 -0.72
C ILE A 87 -4.05 -1.85 -1.80
N VAL A 88 -3.09 -0.93 -1.89
CA VAL A 88 -3.15 0.25 -2.75
C VAL A 88 -2.75 -0.02 -4.19
N GLU A 89 -1.89 -1.03 -4.40
CA GLU A 89 -1.46 -1.46 -5.73
C GLU A 89 -1.07 -2.94 -5.68
N TYR A 90 -1.37 -3.70 -6.72
CA TYR A 90 -0.89 -5.07 -6.86
C TYR A 90 -0.90 -5.53 -8.30
N SER A 91 -0.07 -6.53 -8.59
CA SER A 91 -0.07 -7.28 -9.84
C SER A 91 0.35 -8.71 -9.57
N THR A 92 -0.31 -9.69 -10.18
CA THR A 92 0.05 -11.11 -10.02
C THR A 92 1.05 -11.60 -11.05
N ASN A 93 1.44 -10.76 -12.02
CA ASN A 93 2.20 -11.17 -13.20
C ASN A 93 3.22 -10.13 -13.73
N SER A 94 3.42 -9.02 -13.01
CA SER A 94 4.42 -8.00 -13.34
C SER A 94 5.73 -8.23 -12.60
N PRO A 95 6.89 -7.86 -13.18
CA PRO A 95 8.12 -7.70 -12.41
C PRO A 95 7.96 -6.66 -11.29
N PHE A 96 8.76 -6.82 -10.24
CA PHE A 96 8.70 -6.01 -9.02
C PHE A 96 9.16 -4.58 -9.29
N PRO A 97 8.48 -3.55 -8.77
CA PRO A 97 8.85 -2.15 -9.02
C PRO A 97 10.24 -1.79 -8.47
N TYR A 98 10.79 -2.59 -7.55
CA TYR A 98 12.06 -2.36 -6.86
C TYR A 98 13.03 -3.52 -7.02
N GLU A 99 12.93 -4.28 -8.12
CA GLU A 99 13.82 -5.40 -8.39
C GLU A 99 15.30 -5.00 -8.25
N GLY A 100 16.06 -5.75 -7.44
CA GLY A 100 17.47 -5.47 -7.17
C GLY A 100 17.75 -4.42 -6.08
N TYR A 101 16.72 -3.80 -5.49
CA TYR A 101 16.86 -2.81 -4.42
C TYR A 101 16.30 -3.29 -3.08
N ASN A 102 16.96 -2.91 -1.99
CA ASN A 102 16.58 -3.30 -0.62
C ASN A 102 16.49 -2.13 0.37
N THR A 103 16.93 -0.93 -0.02
CA THR A 103 17.01 0.24 0.88
C THR A 103 16.71 1.52 0.13
N GLY A 104 16.21 2.53 0.85
CA GLY A 104 15.88 3.83 0.26
C GLY A 104 14.70 3.74 -0.71
N LEU A 105 13.73 2.87 -0.42
CA LEU A 105 12.59 2.59 -1.28
C LEU A 105 11.48 3.60 -1.02
N TYR A 106 11.08 4.35 -2.05
CA TYR A 106 10.07 5.40 -1.96
C TYR A 106 8.87 5.11 -2.85
N TYR A 107 7.69 4.98 -2.24
CA TYR A 107 6.42 4.79 -2.95
C TYR A 107 5.57 6.06 -2.83
N CYS A 108 5.26 6.68 -3.95
CA CYS A 108 4.58 7.98 -3.99
C CYS A 108 3.26 7.90 -4.77
N GLY A 109 2.59 6.76 -4.63
CA GLY A 109 1.38 6.41 -5.36
C GLY A 109 1.64 5.50 -6.56
N PRO A 110 0.56 5.02 -7.20
CA PRO A 110 0.66 4.04 -8.28
C PRO A 110 1.58 4.52 -9.39
N THR A 111 2.46 3.65 -9.85
CA THR A 111 3.48 3.93 -10.89
C THR A 111 4.60 4.90 -10.52
N TYR A 112 4.60 5.49 -9.31
CA TYR A 112 5.62 6.43 -8.84
C TYR A 112 6.55 5.78 -7.82
N TYR A 113 7.56 5.07 -8.32
CA TYR A 113 8.53 4.31 -7.51
C TYR A 113 9.92 4.92 -7.61
N TYR A 114 10.52 5.25 -6.48
CA TYR A 114 11.82 5.91 -6.43
C TYR A 114 12.82 5.19 -5.51
N ILE A 115 14.10 5.33 -5.84
CA ILE A 115 15.21 4.99 -4.95
C ILE A 115 15.91 6.26 -4.52
N LYS A 116 16.06 6.44 -3.22
CA LYS A 116 16.87 7.53 -2.65
C LYS A 116 18.34 7.12 -2.58
N SER A 117 19.19 7.90 -3.22
CA SER A 117 20.66 7.77 -3.14
C SER A 117 21.29 9.14 -2.90
N GLY A 118 21.66 9.41 -1.64
CA GLY A 118 22.07 10.74 -1.21
C GLY A 118 20.89 11.71 -1.26
N ASP A 119 21.06 12.80 -2.01
CA ASP A 119 20.03 13.85 -2.18
C ASP A 119 19.15 13.64 -3.43
N ALA A 120 19.39 12.58 -4.20
CA ALA A 120 18.66 12.27 -5.42
C ALA A 120 17.59 11.19 -5.20
N TYR A 121 16.45 11.35 -5.87
CA TYR A 121 15.41 10.35 -5.99
C TYR A 121 15.31 9.94 -7.45
N THR A 122 15.61 8.68 -7.75
CA THR A 122 15.62 8.14 -9.11
C THR A 122 14.49 7.15 -9.30
N HIS A 123 13.68 7.36 -10.34
CA HIS A 123 12.57 6.49 -10.66
C HIS A 123 13.06 5.11 -11.12
N THR A 124 12.58 4.02 -10.53
CA THR A 124 13.12 2.67 -10.79
C THR A 124 12.88 2.17 -12.21
N ILE A 125 11.73 2.54 -12.79
CA ILE A 125 11.34 2.14 -14.16
C ILE A 125 11.92 3.07 -15.24
N THR A 126 11.72 4.39 -15.12
CA THR A 126 12.11 5.35 -16.17
C THR A 126 13.55 5.85 -16.03
N ASN A 127 14.19 5.65 -14.87
CA ASN A 127 15.48 6.25 -14.50
C ASN A 127 15.50 7.79 -14.47
N GLU A 128 14.33 8.42 -14.46
CA GLU A 128 14.21 9.88 -14.32
C GLU A 128 14.48 10.30 -12.88
N ASN A 129 15.12 11.45 -12.70
CA ASN A 129 15.37 12.02 -11.38
C ASN A 129 14.30 13.04 -11.03
N LEU A 130 13.81 13.00 -9.79
CA LEU A 130 12.91 14.01 -9.27
C LEU A 130 13.71 15.27 -8.89
N ASN A 131 13.27 16.45 -9.33
CA ASN A 131 13.93 17.69 -8.94
C ASN A 131 13.54 18.09 -7.53
N VAL A 132 14.38 18.88 -6.86
CA VAL A 132 14.15 19.33 -5.47
C VAL A 132 12.86 20.14 -5.33
N GLU A 133 12.48 20.91 -6.35
CA GLU A 133 11.22 21.67 -6.37
C GLU A 133 10.00 20.74 -6.41
N ASP A 134 10.10 19.63 -7.14
CA ASP A 134 9.03 18.63 -7.26
C ASP A 134 8.87 17.81 -5.96
N VAL A 135 9.92 17.71 -5.13
CA VAL A 135 9.85 17.00 -3.84
C VAL A 135 8.90 17.70 -2.87
N ALA A 136 8.88 19.05 -2.82
CA ALA A 136 8.01 19.78 -1.92
C ALA A 136 6.52 19.58 -2.27
N GLU A 137 6.19 19.62 -3.56
CA GLU A 137 4.84 19.31 -4.05
C GLU A 137 4.48 17.84 -3.79
N ALA A 138 5.44 16.92 -3.96
CA ALA A 138 5.22 15.51 -3.70
C ALA A 138 4.96 15.19 -2.21
N VAL A 139 5.45 16.00 -1.28
CA VAL A 139 5.09 15.92 0.16
C VAL A 139 3.60 16.26 0.34
N GLU A 140 3.12 17.37 -0.23
CA GLU A 140 1.70 17.75 -0.11
C GLU A 140 0.76 16.69 -0.71
N ILE A 141 1.16 16.09 -1.84
CA ILE A 141 0.44 14.97 -2.46
C ILE A 141 0.44 13.73 -1.54
N SER A 142 1.58 13.42 -0.93
CA SER A 142 1.72 12.28 0.00
C SER A 142 0.80 12.44 1.22
N ASP A 143 0.76 13.63 1.81
CA ASP A 143 -0.15 13.95 2.93
C ASP A 143 -1.62 13.80 2.54
N SER A 144 -1.99 14.32 1.37
CA SER A 144 -3.36 14.21 0.86
C SER A 144 -3.74 12.75 0.60
N LEU A 145 -2.85 11.97 -0.03
CA LEU A 145 -3.10 10.55 -0.32
C LEU A 145 -3.26 9.74 0.97
N ASN A 146 -2.39 9.95 1.95
CA ASN A 146 -2.49 9.27 3.24
C ASN A 146 -3.83 9.59 3.94
N THR A 147 -4.23 10.86 3.94
CA THR A 147 -5.52 11.29 4.51
C THR A 147 -6.70 10.54 3.85
N GLU A 148 -6.73 10.46 2.53
CA GLU A 148 -7.79 9.75 1.79
C GLU A 148 -7.76 8.23 2.07
N LEU A 149 -6.57 7.63 2.16
CA LEU A 149 -6.43 6.21 2.51
C LEU A 149 -6.95 5.91 3.91
N ILE A 150 -6.66 6.78 4.89
CA ILE A 150 -7.14 6.64 6.27
C ILE A 150 -8.68 6.75 6.32
N VAL A 151 -9.29 7.62 5.50
CA VAL A 151 -10.76 7.70 5.40
C VAL A 151 -11.36 6.40 4.84
N CYS A 152 -10.66 5.74 3.91
CA CYS A 152 -11.07 4.47 3.31
C CYS A 152 -10.61 3.22 4.09
N LYS A 153 -10.29 3.36 5.38
CA LYS A 153 -9.78 2.28 6.23
C LYS A 153 -10.65 1.00 6.18
N ASP A 154 -10.00 -0.14 5.96
CA ASP A 154 -10.59 -1.45 6.19
C ASP A 154 -10.36 -1.86 7.65
N GLU A 155 -11.33 -1.54 8.48
CA GLU A 155 -11.31 -1.84 9.92
C GLU A 155 -11.04 -3.31 10.24
N ALA A 156 -11.49 -4.25 9.40
CA ALA A 156 -11.28 -5.67 9.67
C ALA A 156 -9.81 -6.07 9.44
N VAL A 157 -9.21 -5.55 8.36
CA VAL A 157 -7.78 -5.75 8.07
C VAL A 157 -6.92 -5.05 9.13
N VAL A 158 -7.21 -3.79 9.46
CA VAL A 158 -6.44 -3.03 10.45
C VAL A 158 -6.50 -3.70 11.82
N ASN A 159 -7.68 -4.12 12.28
CA ASN A 159 -7.79 -4.81 13.58
C ASN A 159 -6.97 -6.11 13.63
N PHE A 160 -6.87 -6.83 12.50
CA PHE A 160 -6.02 -8.00 12.42
C PHE A 160 -4.53 -7.62 12.46
N ILE A 161 -4.09 -6.67 11.63
CA ILE A 161 -2.70 -6.18 11.57
C ILE A 161 -2.25 -5.66 12.95
N GLU A 162 -3.08 -4.90 13.64
CA GLU A 162 -2.81 -4.39 15.00
C GLU A 162 -2.82 -5.48 16.07
N GLY A 163 -3.37 -6.67 15.78
CA GLY A 163 -3.48 -7.78 16.72
C GLY A 163 -4.67 -7.70 17.66
N ASN A 164 -5.66 -6.85 17.35
CA ASN A 164 -6.93 -6.79 18.06
C ASN A 164 -7.80 -8.04 17.78
N THR A 165 -7.52 -8.76 16.68
CA THR A 165 -8.11 -10.05 16.35
C THR A 165 -7.04 -11.08 16.00
N SER A 166 -7.26 -12.34 16.39
CA SER A 166 -6.33 -13.45 16.14
C SER A 166 -6.58 -14.21 14.84
N GLU A 167 -7.76 -14.03 14.23
CA GLU A 167 -8.15 -14.70 12.99
C GLU A 167 -8.43 -13.67 11.90
N PHE A 168 -7.87 -13.90 10.71
CA PHE A 168 -8.22 -13.18 9.50
C PHE A 168 -9.08 -14.08 8.61
N SER A 169 -10.37 -13.76 8.47
CA SER A 169 -11.28 -14.56 7.64
C SER A 169 -11.09 -14.22 6.16
N THR A 170 -10.94 -15.24 5.32
CA THR A 170 -10.94 -15.13 3.84
C THR A 170 -12.20 -14.45 3.29
N ASP A 171 -13.34 -14.55 3.99
CA ASP A 171 -14.59 -13.85 3.59
C ASP A 171 -14.43 -12.32 3.62
N THR A 172 -13.48 -11.81 4.43
CA THR A 172 -13.14 -10.39 4.52
C THR A 172 -12.35 -9.94 3.29
N ALA A 173 -11.44 -10.79 2.77
CA ALA A 173 -10.68 -10.53 1.55
C ALA A 173 -11.54 -10.56 0.27
N THR A 174 -12.70 -11.23 0.34
CA THR A 174 -13.71 -11.32 -0.72
C THR A 174 -14.85 -10.31 -0.59
N ARG A 175 -14.69 -9.20 0.15
CA ARG A 175 -15.68 -8.10 0.16
C ARG A 175 -15.75 -7.34 -1.18
N SER A 176 -15.80 -8.05 -2.29
CA SER A 176 -16.67 -7.67 -3.40
C SER A 176 -18.09 -7.74 -2.85
N THR A 177 -18.72 -6.57 -2.66
CA THR A 177 -20.18 -6.49 -2.48
C THR A 177 -20.84 -7.48 -3.43
N ASN A 178 -21.88 -8.21 -3.02
CA ASN A 178 -22.71 -9.09 -3.85
C ASN A 178 -23.13 -8.42 -5.18
N SER A 179 -22.20 -8.34 -6.12
CA SER A 179 -22.30 -7.62 -7.36
C SER A 179 -22.12 -8.68 -8.40
N THR A 180 -23.19 -8.90 -9.16
CA THR A 180 -23.10 -9.69 -10.37
C THR A 180 -22.02 -9.04 -11.23
N ASP A 181 -21.00 -9.78 -11.63
CA ASP A 181 -19.98 -9.23 -12.52
C ASP A 181 -20.61 -8.86 -13.85
N TYR A 182 -20.56 -7.57 -14.21
CA TYR A 182 -21.03 -7.08 -15.50
C TYR A 182 -19.84 -6.77 -16.40
N TRP A 183 -19.54 -7.71 -17.27
CA TRP A 183 -18.49 -7.54 -18.28
C TRP A 183 -18.92 -6.58 -19.38
N VAL A 184 -18.04 -5.64 -19.74
CA VAL A 184 -18.23 -4.81 -20.93
C VAL A 184 -17.99 -5.69 -22.16
N THR A 185 -19.07 -6.16 -22.78
CA THR A 185 -19.04 -7.06 -23.95
C THR A 185 -18.35 -6.46 -25.18
N SER A 186 -18.15 -5.14 -25.20
CA SER A 186 -17.45 -4.40 -26.27
C SER A 186 -16.03 -3.97 -25.88
N TYR A 187 -15.37 -4.68 -24.97
CA TYR A 187 -13.99 -4.39 -24.54
C TYR A 187 -13.00 -4.30 -25.71
N THR A 188 -13.24 -5.00 -26.82
CA THR A 188 -12.45 -4.93 -28.05
C THR A 188 -12.41 -3.54 -28.68
N TRP A 189 -13.38 -2.67 -28.36
CA TRP A 189 -13.35 -1.27 -28.76
C TRP A 189 -12.23 -0.47 -28.06
N LEU A 190 -11.81 -0.90 -26.87
CA LEU A 190 -10.72 -0.30 -26.10
C LEU A 190 -9.38 -0.99 -26.37
N GLN A 191 -9.42 -2.27 -26.71
CA GLN A 191 -8.23 -3.08 -26.91
C GLN A 191 -7.42 -2.62 -28.14
N ASN A 192 -6.11 -2.43 -27.97
CA ASN A 192 -5.14 -2.11 -29.04
C ASN A 192 -5.45 -0.85 -29.85
N ARG A 193 -6.29 0.05 -29.36
CA ARG A 193 -6.59 1.31 -30.06
C ARG A 193 -5.47 2.31 -29.84
N THR A 194 -4.88 2.76 -30.93
CA THR A 194 -3.82 3.80 -30.95
C THR A 194 -4.34 5.16 -31.42
N SER A 195 -5.60 5.28 -31.82
CA SER A 195 -6.24 6.51 -32.29
C SER A 195 -7.76 6.50 -32.06
N GLY A 196 -8.44 7.65 -32.23
CA GLY A 196 -9.88 7.79 -32.01
C GLY A 196 -10.30 7.90 -30.55
N PHE A 197 -9.31 8.06 -29.67
CA PHE A 197 -9.41 8.61 -28.33
C PHE A 197 -8.83 10.02 -28.41
N GLY A 198 -9.50 11.03 -27.87
CA GLY A 198 -9.00 12.39 -27.87
C GLY A 198 -7.74 12.45 -27.02
N TYR A 199 -6.58 12.31 -27.65
CA TYR A 199 -5.30 12.45 -26.96
C TYR A 199 -5.07 13.92 -26.64
N VAL A 200 -4.85 14.20 -25.36
CA VAL A 200 -4.24 15.44 -24.90
C VAL A 200 -2.94 15.05 -24.21
N SER A 201 -1.87 15.80 -24.42
CA SER A 201 -0.62 15.61 -23.69
C SER A 201 -0.87 15.74 -22.17
N GLY A 202 -0.33 14.83 -21.36
CA GLY A 202 -0.49 14.81 -19.90
C GLY A 202 -1.04 13.48 -19.37
N GLY A 203 -1.62 13.50 -18.15
CA GLY A 203 -2.16 12.34 -17.44
C GLY A 203 -3.28 11.63 -18.21
N TYR A 204 -2.91 10.59 -18.95
CA TYR A 204 -3.80 9.83 -19.84
C TYR A 204 -4.66 8.79 -19.11
N CYS A 205 -4.24 8.34 -17.92
CA CYS A 205 -4.94 7.34 -17.13
C CYS A 205 -6.34 7.81 -16.74
N GLY A 206 -6.50 9.06 -16.32
CA GLY A 206 -7.79 9.66 -15.98
C GLY A 206 -8.73 9.74 -17.17
N TYR A 207 -8.22 10.10 -18.36
CA TYR A 207 -9.02 10.13 -19.59
C TYR A 207 -9.48 8.73 -20.01
N ILE A 208 -8.58 7.74 -19.98
CA ILE A 208 -8.92 6.35 -20.28
C ILE A 208 -9.96 5.81 -19.27
N ALA A 209 -9.73 6.03 -17.97
CA ALA A 209 -10.66 5.65 -16.90
C ALA A 209 -12.04 6.31 -17.07
N ALA A 210 -12.09 7.61 -17.38
CA ALA A 210 -13.35 8.31 -17.65
C ALA A 210 -14.10 7.74 -18.85
N ASN A 211 -13.39 7.41 -19.95
CA ASN A 211 -14.01 6.78 -21.12
C ASN A 211 -14.53 5.37 -20.83
N LEU A 212 -13.81 4.58 -20.02
CA LEU A 212 -14.26 3.27 -19.54
C LEU A 212 -15.57 3.39 -18.74
N ILE A 213 -15.60 4.32 -17.78
CA ILE A 213 -16.76 4.58 -16.92
C ILE A 213 -17.95 5.08 -17.75
N LEU A 214 -17.75 6.07 -18.63
CA LEU A 214 -18.80 6.57 -19.51
C LEU A 214 -19.37 5.48 -20.43
N LYS A 215 -18.53 4.59 -20.95
CA LYS A 215 -18.98 3.47 -21.79
C LYS A 215 -19.78 2.45 -20.99
N TYR A 216 -19.33 2.12 -19.78
CA TYR A 216 -20.07 1.27 -18.86
C TYR A 216 -21.46 1.85 -18.56
N TRP A 217 -21.56 3.15 -18.27
CA TRP A 217 -22.84 3.81 -18.02
C TRP A 217 -23.71 3.98 -19.25
N ASN A 218 -23.17 4.23 -20.44
CA ASN A 218 -23.94 4.23 -21.69
C ASN A 218 -24.67 2.89 -21.90
N TYR A 219 -24.04 1.78 -21.49
CA TYR A 219 -24.63 0.45 -21.59
C TYR A 219 -25.54 0.09 -20.40
N ARG A 220 -25.24 0.58 -19.19
CA ARG A 220 -25.92 0.19 -17.93
C ARG A 220 -26.98 1.17 -17.44
N GLY A 221 -26.88 2.46 -17.77
CA GLY A 221 -27.67 3.51 -17.16
C GLY A 221 -28.23 4.50 -18.18
N GLY A 222 -29.45 4.98 -17.90
CA GLY A 222 -30.07 6.09 -18.62
C GLY A 222 -29.42 7.44 -18.31
N ILE A 223 -28.08 7.52 -18.35
CA ILE A 223 -27.40 8.82 -18.27
C ILE A 223 -27.76 9.61 -19.53
N SER A 224 -28.57 10.64 -19.34
CA SER A 224 -28.79 11.69 -20.32
C SER A 224 -27.71 12.75 -20.11
N LEU A 225 -26.69 12.77 -20.98
CA LEU A 225 -25.65 13.83 -20.99
C LEU A 225 -26.17 15.16 -21.59
N ILE A 226 -27.49 15.36 -21.68
CA ILE A 226 -28.13 16.52 -22.33
C ILE A 226 -27.86 17.87 -21.61
N GLY A 227 -27.14 17.88 -20.48
CA GLY A 227 -26.87 19.10 -19.71
C GLY A 227 -25.59 19.88 -20.03
N LEU A 228 -24.67 19.40 -20.89
CA LEU A 228 -23.34 20.02 -21.05
C LEU A 228 -23.05 20.65 -22.42
N MET A 229 -24.08 20.86 -23.23
CA MET A 229 -23.99 21.71 -24.42
C MET A 229 -25.20 22.66 -24.49
N GLN A 230 -25.16 23.73 -23.70
CA GLN A 230 -25.77 25.02 -24.05
C GLN A 230 -24.78 26.13 -23.75
#